data_AF-A0A3N6F8A2-F1
#
_entry.id   AF-A0A3N6F8A2-F1
#
_cell.length_a   1.000
_cell.length_b   1.000
_cell.length_c   1.000
_cell.angle_alpha   90.00
_cell.angle_beta   90.00
_cell.angle_gamma   90.00
#
_symmetry.space_group_name_H-M   'P 1'
#
loop_
_entity.id
_entity.type
_entity.pdbx_description
1 polymer ?
#
loop_
_entity_poly.entity_id
_entity_poly.type
_entity_poly.pdbx_seq_one_letter_code
_entity_poly.pdbx_strand_id
1 'polypeptide(L)'
;MFAMVYPGLDNLNIMRLHSPTSAIASAIVFNALIIIALIPLALRGVRYRPSSAATLLSRNIWMYGLGGLVLPFVGIKLLDLFIQFIPGLR
;
A
#
# COMPACT_ATOMS: atom_id res chain seq x y z
N MET A 1 -1.96 -13.57 15.02
CA MET A 1 -1.93 -15.01 15.33
C MET A 1 -0.62 -15.71 14.92
N PHE A 2 0.02 -15.37 13.79
CA PHE A 2 1.29 -16.02 13.36
C PHE A 2 2.59 -15.43 13.94
N ALA A 3 2.68 -14.11 14.14
CA ALA A 3 3.89 -13.46 14.70
C ALA A 3 4.20 -13.88 16.15
N MET A 4 3.19 -14.32 16.90
CA MET A 4 3.34 -14.79 18.28
C MET A 4 3.90 -16.22 18.36
N VAL A 5 3.80 -16.99 17.27
CA VAL A 5 4.27 -18.39 17.17
C VAL A 5 5.68 -18.47 16.58
N TYR A 6 6.03 -17.53 15.71
CA TYR A 6 7.36 -17.43 15.09
C TYR A 6 7.93 -16.02 15.26
N PRO A 7 8.68 -15.75 16.35
CA PRO A 7 9.23 -14.42 16.62
C PRO A 7 10.18 -13.93 15.52
N GLY A 8 10.78 -14.83 14.72
CA GLY A 8 11.56 -14.46 13.55
C GLY A 8 10.77 -13.75 12.45
N LEU A 9 9.44 -13.90 12.40
CA LEU A 9 8.57 -13.19 11.46
C LEU A 9 8.40 -11.71 11.83
N ASP A 10 8.68 -11.33 13.08
CA ASP A 10 8.61 -9.93 13.49
C ASP A 10 9.70 -9.08 12.82
N ASN A 11 10.83 -9.69 12.44
CA ASN A 11 11.89 -9.04 11.66
C ASN A 11 11.46 -8.66 10.23
N LEU A 12 10.39 -9.27 9.71
CA LEU A 12 9.79 -8.91 8.41
C LEU A 12 8.83 -7.71 8.53
N ASN A 13 8.53 -7.23 9.75
CA ASN A 13 7.77 -6.01 9.98
C ASN A 13 8.63 -4.76 9.71
N ILE A 14 8.98 -4.56 8.44
CA ILE A 14 9.77 -3.41 7.96
C ILE A 14 9.08 -2.08 8.33
N MET A 15 7.75 -2.07 8.40
CA MET A 15 6.95 -0.87 8.71
C MET A 15 6.80 -0.59 10.21
N ARG A 16 7.25 -1.49 11.10
CA ARG A 16 7.12 -1.41 12.57
C ARG A 16 5.69 -1.08 13.02
N LEU A 17 4.70 -1.75 12.42
CA LEU A 17 3.28 -1.57 12.75
C LEU A 17 2.99 -2.03 14.19
N HIS A 18 2.04 -1.36 14.85
CA HIS A 18 1.87 -1.44 16.32
C HIS A 18 1.39 -2.82 16.81
N SER A 19 0.49 -3.47 16.06
CA SER A 19 -0.08 -4.76 16.43
C SER A 19 -0.36 -5.61 15.19
N PRO A 20 -0.19 -6.95 15.24
CA PRO A 20 -0.53 -7.80 14.10
C PRO A 20 -2.00 -7.68 13.66
N THR A 21 -2.91 -7.40 14.59
CA THR A 21 -4.34 -7.22 14.31
C THR A 21 -4.61 -5.90 13.60
N SER A 22 -4.02 -4.79 14.07
CA SER A 22 -4.13 -3.47 13.44
C SER A 22 -3.48 -3.47 12.05
N ALA A 23 -2.36 -4.16 11.88
CA ALA A 23 -1.67 -4.30 10.61
C ALA A 23 -2.54 -5.00 9.55
N ILE A 24 -3.17 -6.12 9.90
CA ILE A 24 -4.08 -6.85 9.01
C ILE A 24 -5.30 -5.98 8.66
N ALA A 25 -5.91 -5.34 9.66
CA ALA A 25 -7.06 -4.47 9.45
C ALA A 25 -6.71 -3.31 8.49
N SER A 26 -5.58 -2.64 8.72
CA SER A 26 -5.09 -1.53 7.89
C SER A 26 -4.83 -1.96 6.44
N ALA A 27 -4.24 -3.14 6.24
CA ALA A 27 -4.00 -3.68 4.90
C ALA A 27 -5.31 -3.97 4.14
N ILE A 28 -6.29 -4.57 4.81
CA ILE A 28 -7.60 -4.86 4.21
C ILE A 28 -8.33 -3.55 3.84
N VAL A 29 -8.35 -2.59 4.77
CA VAL A 29 -8.98 -1.28 4.55
C VAL A 29 -8.30 -0.55 3.39
N PHE A 30 -6.96 -0.54 3.34
CA PHE A 30 -6.23 0.07 2.23
C PHE A 30 -6.62 -0.52 0.88
N ASN A 31 -6.68 -1.85 0.77
CA ASN A 31 -7.07 -2.52 -0.46
C ASN A 31 -8.50 -2.17 -0.92
N ALA A 32 -9.44 -2.00 0.01
CA ALA A 32 -10.79 -1.56 -0.32
C ALA A 32 -10.82 -0.11 -0.83
N LEU A 33 -10.09 0.79 -0.15
CA LEU A 33 -10.05 2.21 -0.50
C LEU A 33 -9.31 2.48 -1.81
N ILE A 34 -8.19 1.78 -2.06
CA ILE A 34 -7.36 2.04 -3.23
C ILE A 34 -8.07 1.68 -4.54
N ILE A 35 -8.92 0.65 -4.54
CA ILE A 35 -9.74 0.30 -5.69
C ILE A 35 -10.65 1.47 -6.06
N ILE A 36 -11.41 2.00 -5.08
CA ILE A 36 -12.33 3.12 -5.29
C ILE A 36 -11.57 4.36 -5.79
N ALA A 37 -10.41 4.64 -5.21
CA ALA A 37 -9.56 5.76 -5.61
C ALA A 37 -9.03 5.65 -7.05
N LEU A 38 -8.80 4.43 -7.54
CA LEU A 38 -8.28 4.17 -8.89
C LEU A 38 -9.36 4.04 -9.97
N ILE A 39 -10.63 3.84 -9.62
CA ILE A 39 -11.74 3.77 -10.59
C ILE A 39 -11.77 4.99 -11.54
N PRO A 40 -11.68 6.26 -11.06
CA PRO A 40 -11.69 7.41 -11.95
C PRO A 40 -10.53 7.42 -12.93
N LEU A 41 -9.36 6.93 -12.52
CA LEU A 41 -8.18 6.82 -13.37
C LEU A 41 -8.38 5.74 -14.44
N ALA A 42 -8.97 4.60 -14.07
CA ALA A 42 -9.30 3.52 -15.00
C ALA A 42 -10.33 3.97 -16.06
N LEU A 43 -11.32 4.78 -15.67
CA LEU A 43 -12.34 5.31 -16.58
C LEU A 43 -11.82 6.42 -17.50
N ARG A 44 -10.96 7.32 -17.00
CA ARG A 44 -10.41 8.43 -17.79
C ARG A 44 -9.27 8.00 -18.71
N GLY A 45 -8.65 6.85 -18.43
CA GLY A 45 -7.48 6.38 -19.12
C GLY A 45 -6.22 7.19 -18.81
N VAL A 46 -5.07 6.65 -19.20
CA VAL A 46 -3.77 7.28 -19.02
C VAL A 46 -3.40 8.06 -20.28
N ARG A 47 -3.00 9.33 -20.13
CA ARG A 47 -2.57 10.17 -21.26
C ARG A 47 -1.32 9.58 -21.93
N TYR A 48 -1.46 9.08 -23.15
CA TYR A 48 -0.33 8.62 -23.96
C TYR A 48 0.43 9.81 -24.56
N ARG A 49 1.76 9.78 -24.49
CA ARG A 49 2.65 10.74 -25.15
C ARG A 49 3.56 9.98 -26.12
N PRO A 50 3.56 10.30 -27.43
CA PRO A 50 4.41 9.60 -28.38
C PRO A 50 5.90 9.81 -28.03
N SER A 51 6.62 8.71 -27.90
CA SER A 51 8.03 8.66 -27.53
C SER A 51 8.59 7.29 -27.92
N SER A 52 9.92 7.15 -27.97
CA SER A 52 10.56 5.85 -28.17
C SER A 52 10.15 4.85 -27.08
N ALA A 53 10.12 3.56 -27.44
CA ALA A 53 9.73 2.47 -26.52
C ALA A 53 10.58 2.45 -25.24
N ALA A 54 11.90 2.66 -25.35
CA ALA A 54 12.81 2.68 -24.21
C ALA A 54 12.49 3.82 -23.22
N THR A 55 12.20 5.02 -23.74
CA THR A 55 11.85 6.18 -22.90
C THR A 55 10.47 6.01 -22.26
N LEU A 56 9.50 5.41 -22.96
CA LEU A 56 8.18 5.10 -22.40
C LEU A 56 8.27 4.09 -21.27
N LEU A 57 8.99 2.98 -21.47
CA LEU A 57 9.18 1.95 -20.46
C LEU A 57 9.81 2.52 -19.20
N SER A 58 10.90 3.29 -19.36
CA SER A 58 11.59 3.93 -18.23
C SER A 58 10.64 4.84 -17.45
N ARG A 59 9.88 5.70 -18.13
CA ARG A 59 8.92 6.60 -17.47
C ARG A 59 7.81 5.83 -16.75
N ASN A 60 7.30 4.74 -17.33
CA ASN A 60 6.27 3.93 -16.69
C ASN A 60 6.79 3.22 -15.43
N ILE A 61 8.00 2.67 -15.47
CA ILE A 61 8.63 2.06 -14.29
C ILE A 61 8.85 3.12 -13.20
N TRP A 62 9.38 4.29 -13.56
CA TRP A 62 9.62 5.37 -12.60
C TRP A 62 8.33 5.93 -11.99
N MET A 63 7.26 6.12 -12.76
CA MET A 63 6.00 6.69 -12.23
C MET A 63 5.08 5.64 -11.63
N TYR A 64 4.74 4.58 -12.38
CA TYR A 64 3.78 3.56 -11.94
C TYR A 64 4.43 2.47 -11.10
N GLY A 65 5.69 2.13 -11.37
CA GLY A 65 6.44 1.17 -10.54
C GLY A 65 6.75 1.74 -9.16
N LEU A 66 7.45 2.87 -9.08
CA LEU A 66 7.73 3.49 -7.77
C LEU A 66 6.48 4.02 -7.09
N GLY A 67 5.55 4.63 -7.84
CA GLY A 67 4.27 5.06 -7.28
C GLY A 67 3.52 3.89 -6.67
N GLY A 68 3.40 2.77 -7.40
CA GLY A 68 2.77 1.54 -6.91
C GLY A 68 3.49 0.90 -5.73
N LEU A 69 4.81 1.07 -5.62
CA LEU A 69 5.60 0.59 -4.49
C LEU A 69 5.40 1.47 -3.25
N VAL A 70 5.52 2.80 -3.38
CA VAL A 70 5.54 3.71 -2.23
C VAL A 70 4.14 3.94 -1.65
N LEU A 71 3.14 4.05 -2.51
CA LEU A 71 1.75 4.35 -2.13
C LEU A 71 1.17 3.40 -1.06
N PRO A 72 1.25 2.06 -1.19
CA PRO A 72 0.72 1.14 -0.18
C PRO A 72 1.44 1.25 1.17
N PHE A 73 2.76 1.45 1.19
CA PHE A 73 3.50 1.60 2.45
C PHE A 73 3.06 2.84 3.21
N VAL A 74 2.91 3.98 2.51
CA VAL A 74 2.44 5.22 3.12
C VAL A 74 0.98 5.09 3.54
N GLY A 75 0.12 4.54 2.67
CA GLY A 75 -1.31 4.40 2.94
C GLY A 75 -1.62 3.47 4.12
N ILE A 76 -1.00 2.29 4.16
CA ILE A 76 -1.18 1.33 5.26
C ILE A 76 -0.68 1.91 6.58
N LYS A 77 0.48 2.58 6.57
CA LYS A 77 1.02 3.20 7.79
C LYS A 77 0.12 4.31 8.32
N LEU A 78 -0.43 5.14 7.44
CA LEU A 78 -1.39 6.17 7.83
C LEU A 78 -2.65 5.52 8.42
N LEU A 79 -3.18 4.48 7.78
CA LEU A 79 -4.36 3.76 8.29
C LEU A 79 -4.08 3.10 9.65
N ASP A 80 -2.93 2.47 9.85
CA ASP A 80 -2.54 1.86 11.13
C ASP A 80 -2.48 2.92 12.24
N LEU A 81 -1.94 4.09 11.95
CA LEU A 81 -1.91 5.23 12.87
C LEU A 81 -3.31 5.73 13.25
N PHE A 82 -4.31 5.62 12.38
CA PHE A 82 -5.69 5.97 12.72
C PHE A 82 -6.41 4.83 13.45
N ILE A 83 -6.22 3.59 13.00
CA ILE A 83 -6.93 2.41 13.48
C ILE A 83 -6.48 2.02 14.90
N GLN A 84 -5.21 2.23 15.26
CA GLN A 84 -4.70 1.95 16.62
C GLN A 84 -5.41 2.74 17.74
N PHE A 85 -6.11 3.83 17.41
CA PHE A 85 -6.89 4.63 18.37
C PHE A 85 -8.30 4.08 18.58
N ILE A 86 -8.76 3.12 17.77
CA ILE A 86 -10.08 2.51 17.91
C ILE A 86 -10.06 1.52 19.08
N PRO A 87 -10.90 1.72 20.12
CA PRO A 87 -10.98 0.79 21.24
C PRO A 87 -11.43 -0.59 20.75
N GLY A 88 -10.64 -1.64 21.01
CA GLY A 88 -10.88 -3.02 20.55
C GLY A 88 -9.88 -3.57 19.51
N LEU A 89 -9.01 -2.72 18.96
CA LEU A 89 -8.00 -3.08 17.95
C LEU A 89 -6.55 -2.84 18.39
N ARG A 90 -6.31 -2.74 19.70
CA ARG A 90 -4.96 -2.65 20.31
C ARG A 90 -4.33 -4.03 20.42
#